data_AF-A0AAU9FM26-F1
#
_entry.id   AF-A0AAU9FM26-F1
#
_cell.length_a   1.000
_cell.length_b   1.000
_cell.length_c   1.000
_cell.angle_alpha   90.00
_cell.angle_beta   90.00
_cell.angle_gamma   90.00
#
_symmetry.space_group_name_H-M   'P 1'
#
loop_
_entity.id
_entity.type
_entity.pdbx_description
1 polymer ?
#
loop_
_entity_poly.entity_id
_entity_poly.type
_entity_poly.pdbx_seq_one_letter_code
_entity_poly.pdbx_strand_id
1 'polypeptide(L)'
;MLRRTYSRFIFETIGDSRVFHHQRFINDLQTDCPTCKSCVETREPYSQHWNNDYGAGTSHQIKMSPVERLLLKRIETERIEAFMLCNGSVSGRTNDFLLEAGMEAVPQLLRFLSFGAAKLEVTIGFYVNVKKERMYYESSAMSVEHHLDIMESVDMLFSMLLEKISNYVLLQQRVPLEACVIKRMKVTVKRHVSPISVQWRSTARLPLQYRVKNSDIGTDNRAHIDTVLAQICQSPSHKFNVVLLPDALQANFYCFRVCTSTKELYAVPYLLRTDDVDNTPTFLIHSDIAGNFQGLQVIRNVRKFLRADGQDRVFECRKCKSRFGDRVQFALHKRIDCGRGFMVWHIEEDAIELHHNCLPLPKAYFKHDWFGLGTKKTEKLH
;
A
#
# COMPACT_ATOMS: atom_id res chain seq x y z
N MET A 1 26.32 8.41 -11.30
CA MET A 1 25.98 9.17 -10.08
C MET A 1 24.50 8.98 -9.82
N LEU A 2 24.11 8.50 -8.64
CA LEU A 2 22.70 8.36 -8.26
C LEU A 2 22.09 9.77 -8.18
N ARG A 3 20.97 10.00 -8.87
CA ARG A 3 20.24 11.27 -8.77
C ARG A 3 19.78 11.43 -7.33
N ARG A 4 20.22 12.48 -6.65
CA ARG A 4 19.70 12.84 -5.32
C ARG A 4 18.30 13.39 -5.51
N THR A 5 17.30 12.66 -5.05
CA THR A 5 15.91 13.08 -5.05
C THR A 5 15.40 13.22 -3.64
N TYR A 6 14.74 14.28 -3.27
CA TYR A 6 14.04 14.29 -1.98
C TYR A 6 12.83 15.19 -2.03
N SER A 7 11.91 14.94 -1.12
CA SER A 7 10.66 15.67 -1.05
C SER A 7 10.54 16.40 0.27
N ARG A 8 9.95 17.59 0.23
CA ARG A 8 9.59 18.39 1.40
C ARG A 8 8.10 18.71 1.35
N PHE A 9 7.46 18.59 2.50
CA PHE A 9 6.04 18.95 2.70
C PHE A 9 6.02 20.14 3.64
N ILE A 10 5.56 21.28 3.15
CA ILE A 10 5.74 22.58 3.80
C ILE A 10 4.38 23.18 4.11
N PHE A 11 4.28 23.79 5.29
CA PHE A 11 3.20 24.68 5.67
C PHE A 11 3.79 26.06 5.86
N GLU A 12 3.27 27.04 5.14
CA GLU A 12 3.67 28.45 5.24
C GLU A 12 2.44 29.31 5.54
N THR A 13 2.65 30.40 6.26
CA THR A 13 1.60 31.38 6.54
C THR A 13 1.85 32.60 5.67
N ILE A 14 0.89 32.92 4.80
CA ILE A 14 0.93 34.08 3.89
C ILE A 14 -0.29 34.95 4.23
N GLY A 15 -0.06 36.04 4.96
CA GLY A 15 -1.15 36.88 5.48
C GLY A 15 -2.07 36.08 6.40
N ASP A 16 -3.38 36.13 6.14
CA ASP A 16 -4.41 35.41 6.90
C ASP A 16 -4.65 33.98 6.39
N SER A 17 -3.79 33.48 5.50
CA SER A 17 -3.90 32.14 4.93
C SER A 17 -2.72 31.25 5.30
N ARG A 18 -3.00 29.99 5.62
CA ARG A 18 -2.02 28.91 5.68
C ARG A 18 -2.04 28.14 4.36
N VAL A 19 -0.88 27.98 3.75
CA VAL A 19 -0.68 27.27 2.48
C VAL A 19 0.11 26.01 2.75
N PHE A 20 -0.38 24.88 2.25
CA PHE A 20 0.36 23.63 2.18
C PHE A 20 0.86 23.44 0.75
N HIS A 21 2.12 23.04 0.59
CA HIS A 21 2.65 22.60 -0.69
C HIS A 21 3.72 21.51 -0.56
N HIS A 22 3.85 20.68 -1.60
CA HIS A 22 4.88 19.64 -1.71
C HIS A 22 5.94 20.06 -2.73
N GLN A 23 7.19 20.14 -2.29
CA GLN A 23 8.36 20.39 -3.14
C GLN A 23 9.13 19.10 -3.39
N ARG A 24 9.58 18.92 -4.62
CA ARG A 24 10.52 17.87 -5.02
C ARG A 24 11.84 18.50 -5.39
N PHE A 25 12.92 17.84 -5.01
CA PHE A 25 14.27 18.21 -5.35
C PHE A 25 14.84 17.09 -6.22
N ILE A 26 15.39 17.42 -7.38
CA ILE A 26 16.11 16.49 -8.25
C ILE A 26 17.47 17.12 -8.55
N ASN A 27 18.54 16.53 -8.01
CA ASN A 27 19.89 17.13 -8.06
C ASN A 27 19.88 18.59 -7.58
N ASP A 28 19.20 18.83 -6.45
CA ASP A 28 19.01 20.15 -5.83
C ASP A 28 18.18 21.17 -6.64
N LEU A 29 17.70 20.83 -7.84
CA LEU A 29 16.69 21.61 -8.54
C LEU A 29 15.32 21.39 -7.88
N GLN A 30 14.72 22.49 -7.40
CA GLN A 30 13.40 22.49 -6.80
C GLN A 30 12.29 22.50 -7.86
N THR A 31 11.23 21.72 -7.64
CA THR A 31 10.02 21.70 -8.45
C THR A 31 8.81 21.47 -7.55
N ASP A 32 7.81 22.34 -7.65
CA ASP A 32 6.56 22.18 -6.91
C ASP A 32 5.69 21.07 -7.51
N CYS A 33 5.06 20.29 -6.64
CA CYS A 33 4.12 19.27 -7.05
C CYS A 33 2.80 19.91 -7.51
N PRO A 34 2.31 19.59 -8.73
CA PRO A 34 1.10 20.20 -9.26
C PRO A 34 -0.17 19.75 -8.53
N THR A 35 -0.14 18.62 -7.80
CA THR A 35 -1.33 18.02 -7.18
C THR A 35 -1.40 18.23 -5.66
N CYS A 36 -0.33 18.69 -5.04
CA CYS A 36 -0.21 18.82 -3.59
C CYS A 36 -0.07 20.29 -3.19
N LYS A 37 -1.09 21.11 -3.49
CA LYS A 37 -1.21 22.49 -3.03
C LYS A 37 -2.60 22.73 -2.45
N SER A 38 -2.67 23.32 -1.27
CA SER A 38 -3.95 23.73 -0.66
C SER A 38 -3.77 25.00 0.16
N CYS A 39 -4.83 25.80 0.25
CA CYS A 39 -4.85 27.08 0.96
C CYS A 39 -6.10 27.11 1.84
N VAL A 40 -5.94 27.46 3.11
CA VAL A 40 -7.03 27.60 4.08
C VAL A 40 -6.74 28.81 4.95
N GLU A 41 -7.77 29.37 5.60
CA GLU A 41 -7.56 30.46 6.56
C GLU A 41 -6.71 30.00 7.76
N THR A 42 -5.87 30.88 8.30
CA THR A 42 -4.95 30.55 9.40
C THR A 42 -5.67 30.08 10.68
N ARG A 43 -6.93 30.52 10.88
CA ARG A 43 -7.76 30.16 12.03
C ARG A 43 -8.38 28.76 11.93
N GLU A 44 -8.47 28.22 10.72
CA GLU A 44 -9.03 26.89 10.49
C GLU A 44 -8.05 25.80 10.95
N PRO A 45 -8.53 24.62 11.40
CA PRO A 45 -7.66 23.50 11.74
C PRO A 45 -6.93 22.97 10.50
N TYR A 46 -5.76 22.34 10.72
CA TYR A 46 -4.97 21.75 9.64
C TYR A 46 -5.77 20.73 8.81
N SER A 47 -6.74 20.05 9.42
CA SER A 47 -7.64 19.12 8.76
C SER A 47 -8.38 19.70 7.55
N GLN A 48 -8.62 21.02 7.48
CA GLN A 48 -9.29 21.63 6.33
C GLN A 48 -8.50 21.50 5.03
N HIS A 49 -7.16 21.45 5.09
CA HIS A 49 -6.33 21.21 3.91
C HIS A 49 -6.64 19.87 3.24
N TRP A 50 -7.23 18.94 3.97
CA TRP A 50 -7.43 17.55 3.60
C TRP A 50 -8.86 17.21 3.18
N ASN A 51 -9.81 18.10 3.45
CA ASN A 51 -11.24 17.86 3.21
C ASN A 51 -11.60 17.87 1.71
N ASN A 52 -10.85 18.62 0.90
CA ASN A 52 -11.11 18.78 -0.54
C ASN A 52 -10.57 17.65 -1.42
N ASP A 53 -9.85 16.67 -0.86
CA ASP A 53 -9.30 15.53 -1.60
C ASP A 53 -10.34 14.75 -2.39
N TYR A 54 -11.53 14.64 -1.83
CA TYR A 54 -12.62 13.88 -2.43
C TYR A 54 -13.24 14.60 -3.62
N GLY A 55 -13.41 15.93 -3.54
CA GLY A 55 -13.92 16.74 -4.64
C GLY A 55 -12.90 16.90 -5.76
N ALA A 56 -11.60 16.90 -5.42
CA ALA A 56 -10.50 17.01 -6.37
C ALA A 56 -10.03 15.66 -6.96
N GLY A 57 -10.60 14.53 -6.53
CA GLY A 57 -10.21 13.20 -7.02
C GLY A 57 -8.79 12.76 -6.63
N THR A 58 -8.19 13.39 -5.61
CA THR A 58 -6.81 13.11 -5.15
C THR A 58 -6.75 12.15 -3.95
N SER A 59 -7.91 11.77 -3.41
CA SER A 59 -7.99 10.84 -2.27
C SER A 59 -7.44 9.46 -2.61
N HIS A 60 -6.64 8.92 -1.70
CA HIS A 60 -6.15 7.53 -1.74
C HIS A 60 -7.16 6.54 -1.13
N GLN A 61 -8.28 7.05 -0.58
CA GLN A 61 -9.31 6.26 0.09
C GLN A 61 -10.29 5.71 -0.94
N ILE A 62 -10.74 4.48 -0.72
CA ILE A 62 -11.62 3.75 -1.64
C ILE A 62 -13.06 3.84 -1.17
N LYS A 63 -13.93 4.30 -2.06
CA LYS A 63 -15.39 4.24 -1.86
C LYS A 63 -15.95 3.06 -2.65
N MET A 64 -16.32 2.00 -1.94
CA MET A 64 -17.03 0.87 -2.55
C MET A 64 -18.54 1.10 -2.52
N SER A 65 -19.14 1.04 -3.70
CA SER A 65 -20.59 0.98 -3.89
C SER A 65 -21.20 -0.27 -3.22
N PRO A 66 -22.53 -0.29 -2.98
CA PRO A 66 -23.21 -1.50 -2.49
C PRO A 66 -22.99 -2.73 -3.39
N VAL A 67 -22.87 -2.52 -4.71
CA VAL A 67 -22.62 -3.59 -5.68
C VAL A 67 -21.21 -4.17 -5.54
N GLU A 68 -20.19 -3.31 -5.39
CA GLU A 68 -18.81 -3.75 -5.12
C GLU A 68 -18.70 -4.51 -3.79
N ARG A 69 -19.43 -4.07 -2.76
CA ARG A 69 -19.50 -4.78 -1.47
C ARG A 69 -20.14 -6.17 -1.61
N LEU A 70 -21.19 -6.30 -2.41
CA LEU A 70 -21.82 -7.58 -2.70
C LEU A 70 -20.86 -8.52 -3.46
N LEU A 71 -20.12 -7.99 -4.43
CA LEU A 71 -19.10 -8.71 -5.17
C LEU A 71 -18.00 -9.22 -4.23
N LEU A 72 -17.51 -8.38 -3.31
CA LEU A 72 -16.52 -8.77 -2.31
C LEU A 72 -17.05 -9.88 -1.39
N LYS A 73 -18.30 -9.76 -0.93
CA LYS A 73 -18.95 -10.80 -0.12
C LYS A 73 -19.12 -12.12 -0.88
N ARG A 74 -19.39 -12.06 -2.18
CA ARG A 74 -19.45 -13.24 -3.05
C ARG A 74 -18.09 -13.93 -3.14
N ILE A 75 -17.02 -13.16 -3.37
CA ILE A 75 -15.63 -13.66 -3.38
C ILE A 75 -15.29 -14.37 -2.07
N GLU A 76 -15.69 -13.81 -0.91
CA GLU A 76 -15.52 -14.44 0.40
C GLU A 76 -16.30 -15.75 0.53
N THR A 77 -17.58 -15.73 0.13
CA THR A 77 -18.49 -16.88 0.25
C THR A 77 -18.03 -18.05 -0.63
N GLU A 78 -17.58 -17.75 -1.85
CA GLU A 78 -17.09 -18.73 -2.82
C GLU A 78 -15.60 -19.10 -2.61
N ARG A 79 -14.94 -18.48 -1.61
CA ARG A 79 -13.51 -18.67 -1.29
C ARG A 79 -12.61 -18.52 -2.53
N ILE A 80 -12.87 -17.47 -3.31
CA ILE A 80 -12.07 -17.15 -4.49
C ILE A 80 -10.79 -16.46 -4.02
N GLU A 81 -9.68 -17.19 -4.08
CA GLU A 81 -8.36 -16.68 -3.71
C GLU A 81 -7.47 -16.41 -4.92
N ALA A 82 -7.70 -17.08 -6.06
CA ALA A 82 -6.88 -16.91 -7.26
C ALA A 82 -7.59 -16.03 -8.29
N PHE A 83 -6.87 -15.06 -8.83
CA PHE A 83 -7.36 -14.11 -9.83
C PHE A 83 -6.43 -14.15 -11.04
N MET A 84 -6.99 -14.30 -12.22
CA MET A 84 -6.26 -14.27 -13.47
C MET A 84 -6.44 -12.95 -14.19
N LEU A 85 -5.32 -12.38 -14.62
CA LEU A 85 -5.26 -11.28 -15.56
C LEU A 85 -4.72 -11.81 -16.88
N CYS A 86 -5.51 -11.62 -17.93
CA CYS A 86 -5.14 -11.98 -19.29
C CYS A 86 -5.04 -10.71 -20.14
N ASN A 87 -3.99 -10.60 -20.95
CA ASN A 87 -3.95 -9.57 -21.97
C ASN A 87 -4.99 -9.87 -23.05
N GLY A 88 -6.12 -9.16 -23.03
CA GLY A 88 -7.14 -9.23 -24.07
C GLY A 88 -6.78 -8.47 -25.35
N SER A 89 -5.68 -7.71 -25.36
CA SER A 89 -5.23 -6.92 -26.52
C SER A 89 -4.18 -7.69 -27.35
N VAL A 90 -4.38 -7.72 -28.66
CA VAL A 90 -3.52 -8.45 -29.61
C VAL A 90 -2.13 -7.79 -29.75
N SER A 91 -1.98 -6.51 -29.41
CA SER A 91 -0.81 -5.68 -29.74
C SER A 91 0.14 -5.28 -28.59
N GLY A 92 -0.19 -5.56 -27.32
CA GLY A 92 0.66 -5.12 -26.20
C GLY A 92 1.96 -5.92 -26.07
N ARG A 93 3.12 -5.25 -26.07
CA ARG A 93 4.42 -5.89 -25.78
C ARG A 93 4.42 -6.43 -24.35
N THR A 94 5.23 -7.46 -24.07
CA THR A 94 5.40 -8.03 -22.72
C THR A 94 5.65 -6.94 -21.67
N ASN A 95 6.51 -5.96 -22.00
CA ASN A 95 6.88 -4.89 -21.09
C ASN A 95 5.69 -3.97 -20.76
N ASP A 96 4.84 -3.67 -21.74
CA ASP A 96 3.66 -2.83 -21.54
C ASP A 96 2.66 -3.54 -20.62
N PHE A 97 2.42 -4.84 -20.86
CA PHE A 97 1.57 -5.66 -20.01
C PHE A 97 2.08 -5.73 -18.57
N LEU A 98 3.38 -5.98 -18.37
CA LEU A 98 3.99 -6.04 -17.04
C LEU A 98 3.93 -4.69 -16.33
N LEU A 99 4.17 -3.59 -17.05
CA LEU A 99 4.12 -2.24 -16.51
C LEU A 99 2.69 -1.89 -16.06
N GLU A 100 1.70 -2.07 -16.92
CA GLU A 100 0.29 -1.83 -16.57
C GLU A 100 -0.18 -2.72 -15.41
N ALA A 101 0.20 -4.00 -15.44
CA ALA A 101 -0.19 -4.92 -14.40
C ALA A 101 0.41 -4.56 -13.04
N GLY A 102 1.71 -4.23 -12.99
CA GLY A 102 2.41 -3.87 -11.76
C GLY A 102 2.00 -2.50 -11.21
N MET A 103 1.81 -1.52 -12.10
CA MET A 103 1.48 -0.14 -11.69
C MET A 103 0.02 0.08 -11.36
N GLU A 104 -0.90 -0.65 -12.00
CA GLU A 104 -2.34 -0.39 -11.92
C GLU A 104 -3.17 -1.62 -11.58
N ALA A 105 -3.10 -2.68 -12.41
CA ALA A 105 -4.07 -3.77 -12.33
C ALA A 105 -4.00 -4.55 -11.01
N VAL A 106 -2.80 -4.98 -10.61
CA VAL A 106 -2.59 -5.74 -9.36
C VAL A 106 -2.84 -4.85 -8.13
N PRO A 107 -2.28 -3.63 -8.04
CA PRO A 107 -2.61 -2.74 -6.93
C PRO A 107 -4.10 -2.44 -6.80
N GLN A 108 -4.83 -2.22 -7.90
CA GLN A 108 -6.28 -1.99 -7.87
C GLN A 108 -7.03 -3.20 -7.29
N LEU A 109 -6.67 -4.42 -7.73
CA LEU A 109 -7.24 -5.65 -7.19
C LEU A 109 -6.96 -5.81 -5.69
N LEU A 110 -5.71 -5.66 -5.26
CA LEU A 110 -5.32 -5.81 -3.86
C LEU A 110 -5.98 -4.76 -2.97
N ARG A 111 -6.14 -3.55 -3.47
CA ARG A 111 -6.88 -2.47 -2.81
C ARG A 111 -8.34 -2.86 -2.58
N PHE A 112 -9.03 -3.33 -3.60
CA PHE A 112 -10.40 -3.83 -3.45
C PHE A 112 -10.49 -4.97 -2.42
N LEU A 113 -9.59 -5.95 -2.50
CA LEU A 113 -9.55 -7.09 -1.56
C LEU A 113 -9.11 -6.69 -0.14
N SER A 114 -8.40 -5.57 0.03
CA SER A 114 -8.01 -5.08 1.35
C SER A 114 -9.18 -4.49 2.13
N PHE A 115 -10.33 -4.22 1.50
CA PHE A 115 -11.49 -3.68 2.19
C PHE A 115 -11.99 -4.66 3.27
N GLY A 116 -12.07 -4.18 4.51
CA GLY A 116 -12.45 -4.99 5.68
C GLY A 116 -11.45 -6.08 6.07
N ALA A 117 -10.30 -6.18 5.40
CA ALA A 117 -9.25 -7.14 5.75
C ALA A 117 -8.21 -6.49 6.68
N ALA A 118 -7.71 -7.25 7.65
CA ALA A 118 -6.62 -6.81 8.53
C ALA A 118 -5.25 -6.99 7.87
N LYS A 119 -5.10 -8.03 7.04
CA LYS A 119 -3.92 -8.26 6.21
C LYS A 119 -4.28 -9.09 4.98
N LEU A 120 -3.45 -8.98 3.95
CA LEU A 120 -3.45 -9.83 2.78
C LEU A 120 -2.18 -10.69 2.78
N GLU A 121 -2.29 -11.93 2.33
CA GLU A 121 -1.15 -12.75 1.93
C GLU A 121 -1.24 -12.94 0.42
N VAL A 122 -0.19 -12.54 -0.31
CA VAL A 122 -0.20 -12.40 -1.76
C VAL A 122 0.92 -13.22 -2.39
N THR A 123 0.62 -13.99 -3.43
CA THR A 123 1.58 -14.49 -4.41
C THR A 123 1.24 -13.97 -5.79
N ILE A 124 2.26 -13.77 -6.62
CA ILE A 124 2.12 -13.37 -8.02
C ILE A 124 2.85 -14.39 -8.86
N GLY A 125 2.21 -14.88 -9.92
CA GLY A 125 2.84 -15.77 -10.85
C GLY A 125 2.63 -15.39 -12.31
N PHE A 126 3.67 -15.61 -13.11
CA PHE A 126 3.73 -15.28 -14.53
C PHE A 126 3.75 -16.55 -15.37
N TYR A 127 2.94 -16.55 -16.41
CA TYR A 127 3.03 -17.55 -17.47
C TYR A 127 3.98 -17.01 -18.53
N VAL A 128 5.11 -17.69 -18.69
CA VAL A 128 6.22 -17.26 -19.51
C VAL A 128 6.40 -18.27 -20.63
N ASN A 129 6.26 -17.79 -21.86
CA ASN A 129 6.54 -18.59 -23.06
C ASN A 129 7.93 -18.24 -23.58
N VAL A 130 8.78 -19.25 -23.77
CA VAL A 130 10.14 -19.09 -24.28
C VAL A 130 10.52 -20.31 -25.11
N LYS A 131 10.99 -20.11 -26.35
CA LYS A 131 11.44 -21.19 -27.26
C LYS A 131 10.46 -22.37 -27.41
N LYS A 132 9.14 -22.08 -27.47
CA LYS A 132 8.03 -23.07 -27.51
C LYS A 132 7.77 -23.83 -26.20
N GLU A 133 8.56 -23.58 -25.16
CA GLU A 133 8.25 -24.06 -23.82
C GLU A 133 7.37 -23.05 -23.08
N ARG A 134 6.44 -23.57 -22.29
CA ARG A 134 5.60 -22.78 -21.39
C ARG A 134 5.98 -23.09 -19.95
N MET A 135 6.31 -22.05 -19.20
CA MET A 135 6.66 -22.18 -17.80
C MET A 135 5.78 -21.27 -16.95
N TYR A 136 5.47 -21.71 -15.74
CA TYR A 136 4.81 -20.90 -14.74
C TYR A 136 5.76 -20.63 -13.57
N TYR A 137 5.97 -19.35 -13.31
CA TYR A 137 6.87 -18.86 -12.27
C TYR A 137 6.03 -18.20 -11.19
N GLU A 138 6.20 -18.60 -9.93
CA GLU A 138 5.45 -18.03 -8.81
C GLU A 138 6.38 -17.42 -7.78
N SER A 139 6.01 -16.23 -7.28
CA SER A 139 6.74 -15.54 -6.23
C SER A 139 6.57 -16.23 -4.88
N SER A 140 7.48 -15.92 -3.96
CA SER A 140 7.24 -16.22 -2.54
C SER A 140 6.01 -15.46 -2.03
N ALA A 141 5.31 -16.02 -1.05
CA ALA A 141 4.19 -15.36 -0.39
C ALA A 141 4.65 -14.11 0.37
N MET A 142 3.92 -13.01 0.21
CA MET A 142 4.17 -11.75 0.88
C MET A 142 2.96 -11.34 1.72
N SER A 143 3.20 -11.02 2.99
CA SER A 143 2.16 -10.44 3.84
C SER A 143 2.14 -8.91 3.73
N VAL A 144 1.01 -8.39 3.28
CA VAL A 144 0.68 -6.97 3.22
C VAL A 144 -0.25 -6.65 4.40
N GLU A 145 0.30 -5.99 5.42
CA GLU A 145 -0.39 -5.71 6.69
C GLU A 145 -1.01 -4.31 6.76
N HIS A 146 -0.72 -3.45 5.77
CA HIS A 146 -1.30 -2.13 5.68
C HIS A 146 -1.55 -1.78 4.21
N HIS A 147 -2.72 -1.21 3.91
CA HIS A 147 -3.13 -0.93 2.52
C HIS A 147 -2.23 0.08 1.80
N LEU A 148 -1.58 0.98 2.54
CA LEU A 148 -0.58 1.91 2.00
C LEU A 148 0.72 1.23 1.55
N ASP A 149 0.98 -0.02 1.96
CA ASP A 149 2.18 -0.78 1.57
C ASP A 149 1.94 -1.59 0.27
N ILE A 150 0.74 -1.53 -0.33
CA ILE A 150 0.37 -2.37 -1.47
C ILE A 150 1.28 -2.13 -2.68
N MET A 151 1.57 -0.86 -3.01
CA MET A 151 2.36 -0.53 -4.20
C MET A 151 3.79 -1.08 -4.06
N GLU A 152 4.47 -0.74 -2.98
CA GLU A 152 5.85 -1.14 -2.73
C GLU A 152 5.98 -2.66 -2.63
N SER A 153 4.95 -3.33 -2.09
CA SER A 153 4.87 -4.79 -2.01
C SER A 153 4.77 -5.43 -3.39
N VAL A 154 3.90 -4.91 -4.25
CA VAL A 154 3.76 -5.36 -5.65
C VAL A 154 5.06 -5.13 -6.41
N ASP A 155 5.66 -3.94 -6.29
CA ASP A 155 6.93 -3.60 -6.95
C ASP A 155 8.06 -4.57 -6.55
N MET A 156 8.17 -4.90 -5.26
CA MET A 156 9.15 -5.89 -4.77
C MET A 156 8.88 -7.29 -5.33
N LEU A 157 7.62 -7.74 -5.36
CA LEU A 157 7.24 -9.05 -5.91
C LEU A 157 7.56 -9.13 -7.41
N PHE A 158 7.19 -8.12 -8.19
CA PHE A 158 7.49 -8.04 -9.62
C PHE A 158 9.00 -8.01 -9.88
N SER A 159 9.74 -7.13 -9.20
CA SER A 159 11.18 -6.98 -9.39
C SER A 159 11.92 -8.29 -9.11
N MET A 160 11.59 -8.92 -7.98
CA MET A 160 12.17 -10.21 -7.60
C MET A 160 11.81 -11.29 -8.63
N LEU A 161 10.54 -11.35 -9.06
CA LEU A 161 10.07 -12.41 -9.95
C LEU A 161 10.73 -12.30 -11.33
N LEU A 162 10.83 -11.09 -11.87
CA LEU A 162 11.51 -10.82 -13.14
C LEU A 162 13.02 -11.09 -13.06
N GLU A 163 13.67 -10.75 -11.94
CA GLU A 163 15.08 -11.09 -11.70
C GLU A 163 15.29 -12.60 -11.72
N LYS A 164 14.42 -13.36 -11.02
CA LYS A 164 14.52 -14.84 -10.97
C LYS A 164 14.24 -15.48 -12.32
N ILE A 165 13.22 -15.01 -13.05
CA ILE A 165 12.91 -15.49 -14.40
C ILE A 165 14.10 -15.23 -15.33
N SER A 166 14.63 -14.00 -15.33
CA SER A 166 15.79 -13.63 -16.15
C SER A 166 16.97 -14.55 -15.89
N ASN A 167 17.33 -14.76 -14.62
CA ASN A 167 18.42 -15.64 -14.24
C ASN A 167 18.17 -17.10 -14.65
N TYR A 168 16.96 -17.62 -14.41
CA TYR A 168 16.63 -19.01 -14.72
C TYR A 168 16.64 -19.27 -16.24
N VAL A 169 15.98 -18.42 -17.02
CA VAL A 169 15.89 -18.55 -18.48
C VAL A 169 17.26 -18.35 -19.14
N LEU A 170 18.07 -17.40 -18.63
CA LEU A 170 19.44 -17.20 -19.13
C LEU A 170 20.31 -18.43 -18.90
N LEU A 171 20.19 -19.08 -17.74
CA LEU A 171 20.96 -20.28 -17.41
C LEU A 171 20.49 -21.51 -18.19
N GLN A 172 19.18 -21.76 -18.25
CA GLN A 172 18.62 -22.99 -18.83
C GLN A 172 18.47 -22.91 -20.34
N GLN A 173 17.99 -21.77 -20.86
CA GLN A 173 17.64 -21.62 -22.27
C GLN A 173 18.57 -20.67 -23.04
N ARG A 174 19.52 -20.00 -22.37
CA ARG A 174 20.50 -19.08 -22.98
C ARG A 174 19.86 -17.96 -23.79
N VAL A 175 18.76 -17.40 -23.29
CA VAL A 175 18.12 -16.22 -23.87
C VAL A 175 17.87 -15.16 -22.81
N PRO A 176 17.87 -13.87 -23.19
CA PRO A 176 17.60 -12.80 -22.25
C PRO A 176 16.08 -12.67 -21.99
N LEU A 177 15.69 -11.94 -20.95
CA LEU A 177 14.29 -11.78 -20.53
C LEU A 177 13.41 -11.20 -21.64
N GLU A 178 13.96 -10.35 -22.50
CA GLU A 178 13.27 -9.71 -23.63
C GLU A 178 12.78 -10.71 -24.69
N ALA A 179 13.39 -11.90 -24.74
CA ALA A 179 12.95 -12.99 -25.61
C ALA A 179 11.72 -13.75 -25.04
N CYS A 180 11.34 -13.46 -23.79
CA CYS A 180 10.21 -14.09 -23.12
C CYS A 180 8.90 -13.37 -23.43
N VAL A 181 7.83 -14.14 -23.63
CA VAL A 181 6.48 -13.60 -23.78
C VAL A 181 5.68 -13.84 -22.51
N ILE A 182 5.27 -12.76 -21.85
CA ILE A 182 4.40 -12.79 -20.66
C ILE A 182 3.14 -12.00 -20.98
N LYS A 183 2.02 -12.71 -21.12
CA LYS A 183 0.70 -12.11 -21.44
C LYS A 183 -0.42 -12.55 -20.50
N ARG A 184 -0.08 -13.38 -19.51
CA ARG A 184 -1.02 -13.92 -18.54
C ARG A 184 -0.32 -13.98 -17.19
N MET A 185 -1.05 -13.59 -16.16
CA MET A 185 -0.59 -13.70 -14.78
C MET A 185 -1.71 -14.18 -13.86
N LYS A 186 -1.30 -14.78 -12.76
CA LYS A 186 -2.16 -15.23 -11.69
C LYS A 186 -1.73 -14.54 -10.40
N VAL A 187 -2.68 -13.94 -9.71
CA VAL A 187 -2.48 -13.34 -8.38
C VAL A 187 -3.30 -14.16 -7.40
N THR A 188 -2.63 -14.78 -6.43
CA THR A 188 -3.31 -15.50 -5.34
C THR A 188 -3.31 -14.62 -4.11
N VAL A 189 -4.48 -14.39 -3.52
CA VAL A 189 -4.69 -13.49 -2.39
C VAL A 189 -5.52 -14.19 -1.34
N LYS A 190 -4.92 -14.40 -0.17
CA LYS A 190 -5.65 -14.81 1.04
C LYS A 190 -5.96 -13.60 1.88
N ARG A 191 -7.24 -13.41 2.17
CA ARG A 191 -7.75 -12.31 2.99
C ARG A 191 -7.89 -12.77 4.42
N HIS A 192 -7.22 -12.08 5.34
CA HIS A 192 -7.41 -12.32 6.77
C HIS A 192 -8.27 -11.21 7.35
N VAL A 193 -9.54 -11.54 7.58
CA VAL A 193 -10.49 -10.65 8.23
C VAL A 193 -10.28 -10.79 9.74
N SER A 194 -10.06 -9.67 10.42
CA SER A 194 -10.16 -9.58 11.87
C SER A 194 -11.39 -8.74 12.18
N PRO A 195 -12.20 -9.08 13.20
CA PRO A 195 -13.24 -8.18 13.65
C PRO A 195 -12.60 -6.85 14.05
N ILE A 196 -12.85 -5.80 13.27
CA ILE A 196 -12.39 -4.45 13.57
C ILE A 196 -13.36 -3.89 14.60
N SER A 197 -13.05 -4.05 15.88
CA SER A 197 -13.68 -3.23 16.91
C SER A 197 -13.01 -1.86 16.87
N VAL A 198 -13.76 -0.80 16.58
CA VAL A 198 -13.24 0.57 16.71
C VAL A 198 -12.89 0.79 18.18
N GLN A 199 -11.60 1.00 18.44
CA GLN A 199 -11.09 1.29 19.78
C GLN A 199 -10.26 2.56 19.71
N TRP A 200 -10.27 3.35 20.78
CA TRP A 200 -9.47 4.57 20.84
C TRP A 200 -7.96 4.28 20.76
N ARG A 201 -7.50 3.14 21.30
CA ARG A 201 -6.16 2.63 21.06
C ARG A 201 -6.17 1.72 19.85
N SER A 202 -5.49 2.14 18.79
CA SER A 202 -5.41 1.31 17.58
C SER A 202 -4.46 0.12 17.79
N THR A 203 -4.92 -1.06 17.38
CA THR A 203 -4.06 -2.24 17.19
C THR A 203 -3.56 -2.37 15.75
N ALA A 204 -3.92 -1.42 14.87
CA ALA A 204 -3.51 -1.44 13.48
C ALA A 204 -2.00 -1.24 13.34
N ARG A 205 -1.42 -1.89 12.33
CA ARG A 205 0.02 -1.75 12.04
C ARG A 205 0.26 -0.45 11.29
N LEU A 206 1.35 0.25 11.61
CA LEU A 206 1.82 1.37 10.79
C LEU A 206 2.21 0.90 9.38
N PRO A 207 2.05 1.75 8.35
CA PRO A 207 2.72 1.58 7.07
C PRO A 207 4.20 1.26 7.26
N LEU A 208 4.75 0.40 6.42
CA LEU A 208 6.07 -0.15 6.56
C LEU A 208 7.14 0.94 6.66
N GLN A 209 7.02 2.02 5.87
CA GLN A 209 7.89 3.20 5.92
C GLN A 209 8.02 3.79 7.32
N TYR A 210 6.90 3.94 8.05
CA TYR A 210 6.89 4.51 9.39
C TYR A 210 7.22 3.48 10.45
N ARG A 211 6.87 2.22 10.22
CA ARG A 211 7.17 1.11 11.13
C ARG A 211 8.66 0.83 11.24
N VAL A 212 9.40 0.88 10.13
CA VAL A 212 10.86 0.70 10.18
C VAL A 212 11.54 1.88 10.89
N LYS A 213 11.00 3.11 10.77
CA LYS A 213 11.49 4.29 11.49
C LYS A 213 11.24 4.19 13.00
N ASN A 214 10.05 3.72 13.38
CA ASN A 214 9.56 3.77 14.75
C ASN A 214 9.97 2.57 15.61
N SER A 215 11.21 2.06 15.46
CA SER A 215 11.73 0.96 16.29
C SER A 215 11.63 1.33 17.78
N ASP A 216 10.69 0.68 18.48
CA ASP A 216 10.29 0.88 19.87
C ASP A 216 11.48 0.85 20.84
N ILE A 217 11.96 2.02 21.24
CA ILE A 217 12.84 2.18 22.40
C ILE A 217 12.36 3.44 23.13
N GLY A 218 11.37 3.29 24.00
CA GLY A 218 10.87 4.37 24.85
C GLY A 218 9.93 3.83 25.90
N THR A 219 10.12 4.25 27.16
CA THR A 219 9.21 3.99 28.27
C THR A 219 7.93 4.80 28.12
N ASP A 220 6.78 4.14 28.10
CA ASP A 220 5.48 4.81 27.99
C ASP A 220 5.08 5.51 29.29
N ASN A 221 4.75 6.80 29.23
CA ASN A 221 3.93 7.45 30.26
C ASN A 221 2.45 7.09 30.04
N ARG A 222 2.11 5.80 30.25
CA ARG A 222 0.77 5.25 29.99
C ARG A 222 -0.35 6.04 30.66
N ALA A 223 -0.13 6.49 31.90
CA ALA A 223 -1.13 7.23 32.68
C ALA A 223 -1.54 8.56 32.02
N HIS A 224 -0.58 9.30 31.44
CA HIS A 224 -0.87 10.55 30.77
C HIS A 224 -1.62 10.32 29.44
N ILE A 225 -1.21 9.31 28.68
CA ILE A 225 -1.88 8.90 27.44
C ILE A 225 -3.32 8.47 27.73
N ASP A 226 -3.55 7.68 28.77
CA ASP A 226 -4.89 7.23 29.16
C ASP A 226 -5.78 8.38 29.61
N THR A 227 -5.21 9.38 30.29
CA THR A 227 -5.93 10.60 30.66
C THR A 227 -6.37 11.40 29.44
N VAL A 228 -5.49 11.58 28.45
CA VAL A 228 -5.80 12.28 27.20
C VAL A 228 -6.86 11.52 26.39
N LEU A 229 -6.74 10.20 26.28
CA LEU A 229 -7.76 9.38 25.61
C LEU A 229 -9.11 9.43 26.33
N ALA A 230 -9.10 9.47 27.67
CA ALA A 230 -10.32 9.62 28.47
C ALA A 230 -11.00 10.99 28.26
N GLN A 231 -10.22 12.06 28.01
CA GLN A 231 -10.76 13.39 27.71
C GLN A 231 -11.40 13.49 26.32
N ILE A 232 -11.01 12.61 25.38
CA ILE A 232 -11.59 12.55 24.04
C ILE A 232 -12.97 11.84 24.04
N CYS A 233 -13.33 11.15 25.13
CA CYS A 233 -14.48 10.23 25.23
C CYS A 233 -15.86 10.85 24.91
N GLN A 234 -16.22 10.81 23.63
CA GLN A 234 -17.53 10.35 23.15
C GLN A 234 -17.33 8.97 22.49
N SER A 235 -18.40 8.19 22.28
CA SER A 235 -18.31 6.90 21.59
C SER A 235 -17.54 7.07 20.27
N PRO A 236 -16.49 6.27 19.99
CA PRO A 236 -15.68 6.46 18.81
C PRO A 236 -16.57 6.27 17.57
N SER A 237 -16.74 7.35 16.81
CA SER A 237 -17.51 7.32 15.57
C SER A 237 -16.63 6.76 14.45
N HIS A 238 -17.25 6.34 13.35
CA HIS A 238 -16.51 5.92 12.16
C HIS A 238 -15.70 7.05 11.51
N LYS A 239 -15.85 8.31 11.96
CA LYS A 239 -15.13 9.48 11.43
C LYS A 239 -14.54 10.31 12.56
N PHE A 240 -13.22 10.39 12.61
CA PHE A 240 -12.57 11.29 13.55
C PHE A 240 -12.90 12.75 13.19
N ASN A 241 -13.50 13.49 14.12
CA ASN A 241 -13.91 14.88 13.91
C ASN A 241 -13.27 15.77 14.98
N VAL A 242 -12.41 16.70 14.54
CA VAL A 242 -11.70 17.65 15.41
C VAL A 242 -12.65 18.59 16.15
N VAL A 243 -13.79 18.95 15.54
CA VAL A 243 -14.76 19.90 16.14
C VAL A 243 -15.38 19.34 17.42
N LEU A 244 -15.39 18.02 17.57
CA LEU A 244 -15.90 17.35 18.77
C LEU A 244 -14.86 17.26 19.90
N LEU A 245 -13.61 17.69 19.66
CA LEU A 245 -12.56 17.66 20.67
C LEU A 245 -12.66 18.88 21.59
N PRO A 246 -12.51 18.70 22.91
CA PRO A 246 -12.49 19.83 23.85
C PRO A 246 -11.37 20.82 23.52
N ASP A 247 -11.62 22.12 23.61
CA ASP A 247 -10.58 23.14 23.38
C ASP A 247 -9.46 23.12 24.41
N ALA A 248 -9.74 22.59 25.61
CA ALA A 248 -8.75 22.37 26.66
C ALA A 248 -7.80 21.18 26.35
N LEU A 249 -8.09 20.37 25.33
CA LEU A 249 -7.29 19.19 24.99
C LEU A 249 -5.94 19.61 24.41
N GLN A 250 -4.88 19.38 25.18
CA GLN A 250 -3.50 19.63 24.77
C GLN A 250 -2.92 18.38 24.09
N ALA A 251 -3.28 18.18 22.83
CA ALA A 251 -2.78 17.05 22.03
C ALA A 251 -2.62 17.42 20.55
N ASN A 252 -1.61 16.82 19.93
CA ASN A 252 -1.33 16.95 18.50
C ASN A 252 -1.77 15.69 17.76
N PHE A 253 -2.35 15.85 16.58
CA PHE A 253 -2.85 14.75 15.75
C PHE A 253 -2.26 14.84 14.35
N TYR A 254 -1.83 13.68 13.83
CA TYR A 254 -1.32 13.50 12.48
C TYR A 254 -2.16 12.49 11.71
N CYS A 255 -2.16 12.58 10.39
CA CYS A 255 -2.74 11.56 9.51
C CYS A 255 -1.79 11.26 8.34
N PHE A 256 -2.06 10.16 7.63
CA PHE A 256 -1.31 9.79 6.44
C PHE A 256 -1.93 10.36 5.17
N ARG A 257 -1.06 10.70 4.23
CA ARG A 257 -1.39 11.25 2.93
C ARG A 257 -0.47 10.66 1.87
N VAL A 258 -1.00 10.49 0.68
CA VAL A 258 -0.24 10.00 -0.48
C VAL A 258 -0.28 11.07 -1.56
N CYS A 259 0.87 11.43 -2.10
CA CYS A 259 0.95 12.38 -3.20
C CYS A 259 0.45 11.70 -4.47
N THR A 260 -0.55 12.28 -5.14
CA THR A 260 -1.13 11.70 -6.35
C THR A 260 -0.11 11.62 -7.49
N SER A 261 0.79 12.61 -7.59
CA SER A 261 1.82 12.67 -8.64
C SER A 261 3.05 11.80 -8.35
N THR A 262 3.57 11.82 -7.11
CA THR A 262 4.83 11.12 -6.78
C THR A 262 4.62 9.75 -6.16
N LYS A 263 3.39 9.46 -5.72
CA LYS A 263 3.02 8.27 -4.93
C LYS A 263 3.72 8.19 -3.57
N GLU A 264 4.40 9.24 -3.14
CA GLU A 264 5.07 9.26 -1.84
C GLU A 264 4.03 9.30 -0.71
N LEU A 265 4.22 8.44 0.27
CA LEU A 265 3.51 8.45 1.53
C LEU A 265 4.19 9.42 2.51
N TYR A 266 3.40 10.28 3.15
CA TYR A 266 3.84 11.23 4.14
C TYR A 266 2.81 11.40 5.27
N ALA A 267 3.29 11.83 6.42
CA ALA A 267 2.47 12.15 7.59
C ALA A 267 2.33 13.67 7.68
N VAL A 268 1.10 14.16 7.81
CA VAL A 268 0.80 15.58 7.92
C VAL A 268 0.07 15.89 9.22
N PRO A 269 0.20 17.12 9.72
CA PRO A 269 -0.64 17.60 10.80
C PRO A 269 -2.13 17.53 10.42
N TYR A 270 -2.93 17.02 11.33
CA TYR A 270 -4.39 17.06 11.31
C TYR A 270 -4.93 18.10 12.29
N LEU A 271 -4.29 18.22 13.46
CA LEU A 271 -4.51 19.27 14.45
C LEU A 271 -3.22 19.48 15.24
N LEU A 272 -2.79 20.74 15.41
CA LEU A 272 -1.71 21.12 16.32
C LEU A 272 -2.28 22.14 17.30
N ARG A 273 -2.15 21.88 18.61
CA ARG A 273 -2.67 22.77 19.66
C ARG A 273 -1.56 23.56 20.36
N THR A 274 -0.30 23.11 20.26
CA THR A 274 0.86 23.75 20.88
C THR A 274 2.04 23.79 19.93
N ASP A 275 2.89 24.80 20.10
CA ASP A 275 4.19 24.89 19.44
C ASP A 275 5.24 23.96 20.10
N ASP A 276 4.97 23.51 21.33
CA ASP A 276 5.80 22.55 22.06
C ASP A 276 5.49 21.10 21.63
N VAL A 277 5.91 20.78 20.42
CA VAL A 277 5.74 19.44 19.81
C VAL A 277 6.47 18.34 20.59
N ASP A 278 7.48 18.68 21.41
CA ASP A 278 8.28 17.69 22.13
C ASP A 278 7.59 17.23 23.43
N ASN A 279 6.87 18.12 24.12
CA ASN A 279 6.18 17.78 25.38
C ASN A 279 4.68 17.51 25.22
N THR A 280 4.07 17.93 24.10
CA THR A 280 2.64 17.68 23.86
C THR A 280 2.39 16.26 23.33
N PRO A 281 1.47 15.50 23.95
CA PRO A 281 1.05 14.18 23.48
C PRO A 281 0.67 14.20 22.01
N THR A 282 1.38 13.41 21.23
CA THR A 282 1.20 13.37 19.78
C THR A 282 0.67 12.01 19.34
N PHE A 283 -0.39 12.03 18.54
CA PHE A 283 -1.08 10.84 18.06
C PHE A 283 -1.14 10.82 16.54
N LEU A 284 -1.10 9.61 15.99
CA LEU A 284 -1.46 9.31 14.62
C LEU A 284 -2.90 8.78 14.58
N ILE A 285 -3.70 9.33 13.68
CA ILE A 285 -5.03 8.84 13.35
C ILE A 285 -4.88 7.65 12.39
N HIS A 286 -5.30 6.46 12.84
CA HIS A 286 -5.41 5.30 11.97
C HIS A 286 -6.75 5.32 11.25
N SER A 287 -6.69 5.10 9.95
CA SER A 287 -7.87 4.91 9.12
C SER A 287 -7.75 3.63 8.31
N ASP A 288 -8.89 2.99 8.06
CA ASP A 288 -8.97 1.91 7.08
C ASP A 288 -8.80 2.44 5.65
N ILE A 289 -8.82 1.53 4.68
CA ILE A 289 -8.68 1.86 3.25
C ILE A 289 -9.81 2.76 2.72
N ALA A 290 -10.95 2.82 3.41
CA ALA A 290 -12.08 3.68 3.08
C ALA A 290 -12.05 5.03 3.82
N GLY A 291 -11.03 5.26 4.65
CA GLY A 291 -10.91 6.46 5.47
C GLY A 291 -11.70 6.42 6.78
N ASN A 292 -12.28 5.28 7.15
CA ASN A 292 -12.97 5.15 8.43
C ASN A 292 -11.96 5.07 9.56
N PHE A 293 -12.24 5.76 10.66
CA PHE A 293 -11.42 5.77 11.85
C PHE A 293 -11.29 4.37 12.47
N GLN A 294 -10.06 3.97 12.78
CA GLN A 294 -9.74 2.70 13.44
C GLN A 294 -9.13 2.88 14.84
N GLY A 295 -8.75 4.11 15.21
CA GLY A 295 -8.14 4.41 16.50
C GLY A 295 -6.98 5.38 16.41
N LEU A 296 -6.39 5.69 17.55
CA LEU A 296 -5.21 6.54 17.69
C LEU A 296 -4.00 5.69 18.07
N GLN A 297 -2.84 6.04 17.54
CA GLN A 297 -1.56 5.49 17.96
C GLN A 297 -0.62 6.60 18.42
N VAL A 298 0.00 6.43 19.58
CA VAL A 298 0.95 7.41 20.12
C VAL A 298 2.22 7.45 19.27
N ILE A 299 2.66 8.66 18.94
CA ILE A 299 3.95 8.94 18.32
C ILE A 299 4.91 9.38 19.44
N ARG A 300 5.86 8.50 19.81
CA ARG A 300 6.81 8.78 20.90
C ARG A 300 7.89 9.79 20.53
N ASN A 301 8.34 9.79 19.28
CA ASN A 301 9.39 10.69 18.81
C ASN A 301 8.96 11.29 17.47
N VAL A 302 8.28 12.43 17.54
CA VAL A 302 7.70 13.12 16.38
C VAL A 302 8.79 13.51 15.38
N ARG A 303 9.93 14.02 15.85
CA ARG A 303 11.07 14.40 15.00
C ARG A 303 11.58 13.22 14.18
N LYS A 304 11.77 12.05 14.80
CA LYS A 304 12.19 10.81 14.11
C LYS A 304 11.10 10.26 13.20
N PHE A 305 9.84 10.34 13.64
CA PHE A 305 8.69 9.84 12.89
C PHE A 305 8.47 10.63 11.58
N LEU A 306 8.55 11.96 11.65
CA LEU A 306 8.36 12.86 10.50
C LEU A 306 9.62 13.03 9.64
N ARG A 307 10.78 12.56 10.10
CA ARG A 307 12.04 12.67 9.34
C ARG A 307 11.92 11.97 7.99
N ALA A 308 12.25 12.67 6.92
CA ALA A 308 12.44 12.07 5.60
C ALA A 308 13.56 11.02 5.67
N ASP A 309 13.40 9.89 4.98
CA ASP A 309 14.50 8.94 4.85
C ASP A 309 15.62 9.61 4.04
N GLY A 310 16.79 9.78 4.68
CA GLY A 310 17.96 10.30 3.98
C GLY A 310 18.40 9.29 2.93
N GLN A 311 18.63 9.77 1.70
CA GLN A 311 18.92 8.93 0.53
C GLN A 311 20.32 8.28 0.50
N ASP A 312 21.17 8.52 1.49
CA ASP A 312 22.58 8.12 1.44
C ASP A 312 22.89 6.81 2.20
N ARG A 313 21.88 5.98 2.50
CA ARG A 313 22.10 4.69 3.17
C ARG A 313 21.79 3.53 2.23
N VAL A 314 22.84 2.86 1.78
CA VAL A 314 22.72 1.58 1.08
C VAL A 314 22.56 0.46 2.12
N PHE A 315 21.47 -0.29 2.02
CA PHE A 315 21.22 -1.47 2.84
C PHE A 315 21.62 -2.73 2.07
N GLU A 316 22.46 -3.58 2.65
CA GLU A 316 22.88 -4.83 2.02
C GLU A 316 22.24 -6.04 2.72
N CYS A 317 21.68 -6.95 1.92
CA CYS A 317 21.21 -8.23 2.42
C CYS A 317 22.37 -9.19 2.66
N ARG A 318 22.56 -9.62 3.91
CA ARG A 318 23.65 -10.56 4.24
C ARG A 318 23.51 -11.93 3.57
N LYS A 319 22.29 -12.35 3.22
CA LYS A 319 22.01 -13.67 2.62
C LYS A 319 22.33 -13.72 1.12
N CYS A 320 21.89 -12.73 0.34
CA CYS A 320 22.03 -12.72 -1.12
C CYS A 320 22.92 -11.59 -1.67
N LYS A 321 23.45 -10.71 -0.80
CA LYS A 321 24.31 -9.58 -1.15
C LYS A 321 23.66 -8.48 -2.00
N SER A 322 22.35 -8.55 -2.26
CA SER A 322 21.60 -7.50 -2.93
C SER A 322 21.63 -6.19 -2.11
N ARG A 323 21.74 -5.07 -2.82
CA ARG A 323 21.82 -3.71 -2.26
C ARG A 323 20.54 -2.95 -2.54
N PHE A 324 20.07 -2.22 -1.54
CA PHE A 324 18.83 -1.44 -1.60
C PHE A 324 19.14 0.01 -1.22
N GLY A 325 18.66 0.96 -2.03
CA GLY A 325 18.77 2.39 -1.72
C GLY A 325 17.70 2.88 -0.72
N ASP A 326 16.71 2.04 -0.44
CA ASP A 326 15.60 2.35 0.46
C ASP A 326 15.38 1.23 1.50
N ARG A 327 15.01 1.65 2.70
CA ARG A 327 14.79 0.78 3.86
C ARG A 327 13.50 -0.02 3.73
N VAL A 328 12.47 0.52 3.07
CA VAL A 328 11.20 -0.19 2.86
C VAL A 328 11.43 -1.36 1.92
N GLN A 329 12.08 -1.12 0.78
CA GLN A 329 12.46 -2.17 -0.17
C GLN A 329 13.32 -3.26 0.49
N PHE A 330 14.31 -2.89 1.31
CA PHE A 330 15.10 -3.85 2.07
C PHE A 330 14.28 -4.68 3.06
N ALA A 331 13.33 -4.06 3.76
CA ALA A 331 12.45 -4.75 4.69
C ALA A 331 11.50 -5.72 3.97
N LEU A 332 10.94 -5.33 2.82
CA LEU A 332 10.10 -6.20 1.99
C LEU A 332 10.90 -7.39 1.45
N HIS A 333 12.11 -7.16 0.95
CA HIS A 333 13.00 -8.22 0.49
C HIS A 333 13.28 -9.28 1.57
N LYS A 334 13.47 -8.83 2.82
CA LYS A 334 13.63 -9.76 3.96
C LYS A 334 12.37 -10.55 4.26
N ARG A 335 11.18 -9.97 4.09
CA ARG A 335 9.90 -10.65 4.34
C ARG A 335 9.66 -11.84 3.41
N ILE A 336 10.14 -11.74 2.17
CA ILE A 336 10.08 -12.84 1.19
C ILE A 336 11.31 -13.74 1.21
N ASP A 337 12.12 -13.66 2.27
CA ASP A 337 13.38 -14.40 2.44
C ASP A 337 14.26 -14.41 1.18
N CYS A 338 14.50 -13.24 0.59
CA CYS A 338 15.30 -13.08 -0.63
C CYS A 338 14.72 -13.82 -1.86
N GLY A 339 13.43 -14.11 -1.87
CA GLY A 339 12.76 -14.88 -2.92
C GLY A 339 13.09 -16.37 -2.90
N ARG A 340 13.46 -16.94 -1.74
CA ARG A 340 13.78 -18.37 -1.62
C ARG A 340 12.60 -19.30 -1.87
N GLY A 341 11.37 -18.85 -1.61
CA GLY A 341 10.15 -19.59 -1.89
C GLY A 341 9.63 -19.42 -3.32
N PHE A 342 10.49 -19.01 -4.26
CA PHE A 342 10.17 -18.92 -5.68
C PHE A 342 10.02 -20.32 -6.28
N MET A 343 9.00 -20.53 -7.10
CA MET A 343 8.69 -21.81 -7.72
C MET A 343 8.66 -21.71 -9.24
N VAL A 344 9.09 -22.79 -9.90
CA VAL A 344 9.06 -22.93 -11.37
C VAL A 344 8.35 -24.23 -11.71
N TRP A 345 7.37 -24.14 -12.59
CA TRP A 345 6.60 -25.29 -13.09
C TRP A 345 6.71 -25.32 -14.61
N HIS A 346 7.08 -26.48 -15.16
CA HIS A 346 6.99 -26.71 -16.59
C HIS A 346 5.54 -27.07 -16.93
N ILE A 347 4.97 -26.38 -17.91
CA ILE A 347 3.63 -26.65 -18.42
C ILE A 347 3.79 -27.27 -19.80
N GLU A 348 3.20 -28.44 -20.02
CA GLU A 348 3.22 -29.10 -21.33
C GLU A 348 2.61 -28.18 -22.39
N GLU A 349 3.14 -28.21 -23.62
CA GLU A 349 2.77 -27.27 -24.69
C GLU A 349 1.27 -27.32 -25.01
N ASP A 350 0.66 -28.50 -24.90
CA ASP A 350 -0.77 -28.76 -25.14
C ASP A 350 -1.64 -28.70 -23.86
N ALA A 351 -1.06 -28.32 -22.72
CA ALA A 351 -1.81 -28.28 -21.47
C ALA A 351 -2.86 -27.14 -21.48
N ILE A 352 -4.13 -27.55 -21.42
CA ILE A 352 -5.27 -26.64 -21.27
C ILE A 352 -5.66 -26.58 -19.79
N GLU A 353 -5.50 -25.40 -19.20
CA GLU A 353 -6.01 -25.13 -17.84
C GLU A 353 -7.50 -24.80 -17.91
N LEU A 354 -8.34 -25.70 -17.41
CA LEU A 354 -9.79 -25.50 -17.31
C LEU A 354 -10.17 -25.09 -15.88
N HIS A 355 -10.73 -23.91 -15.77
CA HIS A 355 -11.25 -23.38 -14.49
C HIS A 355 -12.76 -23.45 -14.47
N HIS A 356 -13.32 -23.96 -13.37
CA HIS A 356 -14.75 -24.02 -13.15
C HIS A 356 -15.17 -22.78 -12.35
N ASN A 357 -16.41 -22.31 -12.55
CA ASN A 357 -16.97 -21.18 -11.78
C ASN A 357 -16.10 -19.91 -11.84
N CYS A 358 -15.66 -19.53 -13.03
CA CYS A 358 -14.93 -18.28 -13.24
C CYS A 358 -15.87 -17.10 -12.95
N LEU A 359 -15.47 -16.23 -12.01
CA LEU A 359 -16.16 -14.99 -11.69
C LEU A 359 -15.49 -13.83 -12.45
N PRO A 360 -16.07 -13.33 -13.55
CA PRO A 360 -15.54 -12.14 -14.21
C PRO A 360 -15.72 -10.93 -13.28
N LEU A 361 -14.64 -10.18 -13.05
CA LEU A 361 -14.74 -8.92 -12.31
C LEU A 361 -15.22 -7.82 -13.28
N PRO A 362 -16.25 -7.02 -12.92
CA PRO A 362 -16.84 -6.06 -13.85
C PRO A 362 -15.89 -4.93 -14.29
N LYS A 363 -15.85 -4.63 -15.59
CA LYS A 363 -15.08 -3.49 -16.14
C LYS A 363 -15.50 -2.12 -15.61
N ALA A 364 -16.71 -2.02 -15.07
CA ALA A 364 -17.18 -0.81 -14.40
C ALA A 364 -16.33 -0.45 -13.16
N TYR A 365 -15.66 -1.43 -12.55
CA TYR A 365 -14.86 -1.25 -11.32
C TYR A 365 -13.37 -1.54 -11.54
N PHE A 366 -13.06 -2.45 -12.46
CA PHE A 366 -11.69 -2.86 -12.76
C PHE A 366 -11.32 -2.42 -14.18
N LYS A 367 -10.21 -1.69 -14.33
CA LYS A 367 -9.77 -1.23 -15.64
C LYS A 367 -9.40 -2.40 -16.56
N HIS A 368 -8.95 -3.51 -15.97
CA HIS A 368 -8.44 -4.68 -16.67
C HIS A 368 -9.34 -5.91 -16.49
N ASP A 369 -9.26 -6.82 -17.45
CA ASP A 369 -10.01 -8.08 -17.48
C ASP A 369 -9.49 -9.07 -16.45
N TRP A 370 -10.15 -9.12 -15.29
CA TRP A 370 -9.86 -10.04 -14.20
C TRP A 370 -10.89 -11.16 -14.10
N PHE A 371 -10.41 -12.37 -13.86
CA PHE A 371 -11.23 -13.55 -13.63
C PHE A 371 -10.88 -14.19 -12.29
N GLY A 372 -11.81 -14.16 -11.34
CA GLY A 372 -11.71 -14.93 -10.11
C GLY A 372 -11.92 -16.42 -10.38
N LEU A 373 -11.01 -17.26 -9.90
CA LEU A 373 -11.06 -18.70 -10.10
C LEU A 373 -11.73 -19.36 -8.88
N GLY A 374 -12.97 -19.82 -9.07
CA GLY A 374 -13.69 -20.57 -8.05
C GLY A 374 -13.04 -21.92 -7.75
N THR A 375 -13.14 -22.36 -6.50
CA THR A 375 -12.82 -23.75 -6.14
C THR A 375 -14.02 -24.65 -6.48
N LYS A 376 -13.77 -25.91 -6.83
CA LYS A 376 -14.87 -26.88 -7.05
C LYS A 376 -15.72 -26.94 -5.77
N LYS A 377 -17.05 -26.83 -5.90
CA LYS A 377 -17.96 -27.22 -4.82
C LYS A 377 -17.60 -28.65 -4.43
N THR A 378 -17.16 -28.84 -3.19
CA THR A 378 -17.23 -30.17 -2.58
C THR A 378 -18.72 -30.46 -2.48
N GLU A 379 -19.24 -31.21 -3.46
CA GLU A 379 -20.53 -31.85 -3.32
C GLU A 379 -20.42 -32.71 -2.07
N LYS A 380 -21.07 -32.27 -0.99
CA LYS A 380 -21.36 -33.15 0.13
C LYS A 380 -22.25 -34.24 -0.44
N LEU A 381 -21.65 -35.38 -0.78
CA LEU A 381 -22.35 -36.64 -0.94
C LEU A 381 -23.10 -36.86 0.39
N HIS A 382 -24.42 -36.74 0.32
CA HIS A 382 -25.33 -37.09 1.41
C HIS A 382 -25.56 -38.59 1.43
#